data_AF-A0A957DPI7-F1
#
_entry.id   AF-A0A957DPI7-F1
#
_cell.length_a   1.000
_cell.length_b   1.000
_cell.length_c   1.000
_cell.angle_alpha   90.00
_cell.angle_beta   90.00
_cell.angle_gamma   90.00
#
_symmetry.space_group_name_H-M   'P 1'
#
loop_
_entity.id
_entity.type
_entity.pdbx_description
1 polymer ?
#
loop_
_entity_poly.entity_id
_entity_poly.type
_entity_poly.pdbx_seq_one_letter_code
_entity_poly.pdbx_strand_id
1 'polypeptide(L)'
;YEQVTQEKMSLEQFVTSQIDTLADNGQTRLLANLTTGHEVPYGQCTPDLLAQAKQNLQNRMRVVGLTERFDETLFLLRAAFGWQKIRYSRQNVSADRKPTAVLPPATLEAIQASNQLDSELYRFAETLFEAQLAGLGEEFPQQLAAFRAANGRFQPLTHFLWELRKYPVRTYLRNLFRGKRS
;
A
#
# COMPACT_ATOMS: atom_id res chain seq x y z
N TYR A 1 -11.03 16.18 -5.91
CA TYR A 1 -11.93 15.13 -5.39
C TYR A 1 -13.36 15.35 -5.87
N GLU A 2 -13.96 16.54 -5.70
CA GLU A 2 -15.32 16.85 -6.17
C GLU A 2 -15.55 16.60 -7.67
N GLN A 3 -14.65 17.08 -8.55
CA GLN A 3 -14.78 16.88 -10.01
C GLN A 3 -14.81 15.40 -10.42
N VAL A 4 -13.97 14.56 -9.82
CA VAL A 4 -13.89 13.11 -10.15
C VAL A 4 -15.16 12.37 -9.73
N THR A 5 -15.74 12.73 -8.58
CA THR A 5 -16.95 12.07 -8.05
C THR A 5 -18.25 12.61 -8.64
N GLN A 6 -18.29 13.87 -9.07
CA GLN A 6 -19.48 14.49 -9.65
C GLN A 6 -19.68 14.13 -11.13
N GLU A 7 -18.60 13.89 -11.89
CA GLU A 7 -18.68 13.65 -13.34
C GLU A 7 -18.75 12.17 -13.77
N LYS A 8 -18.77 11.22 -12.83
CA LYS A 8 -18.72 9.76 -13.14
C LYS A 8 -17.62 9.40 -14.13
N MET A 9 -16.46 10.06 -14.01
CA MET A 9 -15.33 9.89 -14.92
C MET A 9 -14.86 8.44 -14.96
N SER A 10 -14.64 7.89 -16.17
CA SER A 10 -14.06 6.56 -16.32
C SER A 10 -12.59 6.56 -15.89
N LEU A 11 -12.02 5.39 -15.58
CA LEU A 11 -10.61 5.29 -15.20
C LEU A 11 -9.67 5.80 -16.32
N GLU A 12 -10.02 5.51 -17.57
CA GLU A 12 -9.27 6.00 -18.74
C GLU A 12 -9.32 7.53 -18.84
N GLN A 13 -10.51 8.10 -18.68
CA GLN A 13 -10.68 9.55 -18.65
C GLN A 13 -9.91 10.18 -17.49
N PHE A 14 -9.89 9.54 -16.32
CA PHE A 14 -9.15 10.06 -15.17
C PHE A 14 -7.66 10.14 -15.46
N VAL A 15 -7.05 9.04 -15.94
CA VAL A 15 -5.61 9.01 -16.27
C VAL A 15 -5.28 10.00 -17.38
N THR A 16 -6.11 10.08 -18.42
CA THR A 16 -5.86 10.97 -19.58
C THR A 16 -6.24 12.44 -19.33
N SER A 17 -7.05 12.73 -18.32
CA SER A 17 -7.54 14.09 -18.02
C SER A 17 -6.46 15.04 -17.47
N GLN A 18 -5.33 14.49 -16.99
CA GLN A 18 -4.24 15.25 -16.37
C GLN A 18 -4.66 16.06 -15.13
N ILE A 19 -5.83 15.78 -14.55
CA ILE A 19 -6.37 16.48 -13.38
C ILE A 19 -5.51 16.24 -12.14
N ASP A 20 -4.86 15.07 -12.06
CA ASP A 20 -3.95 14.71 -10.99
C ASP A 20 -2.58 14.30 -11.56
N THR A 21 -1.53 15.04 -11.23
CA THR A 21 -0.17 14.73 -11.69
C THR A 21 0.38 13.45 -11.07
N LEU A 22 -0.20 12.94 -9.98
CA LEU A 22 0.19 11.66 -9.39
C LEU A 22 -0.32 10.45 -10.18
N ALA A 23 -1.22 10.65 -11.14
CA ALA A 23 -1.61 9.60 -12.10
C ALA A 23 -0.51 9.30 -13.15
N ASP A 24 0.47 10.21 -13.28
CA ASP A 24 1.66 10.07 -14.14
C ASP A 24 2.92 9.88 -13.29
N ASN A 25 3.45 8.67 -13.25
CA ASN A 25 4.70 8.35 -12.52
C ASN A 25 4.71 8.84 -11.06
N GLY A 26 3.59 8.65 -10.37
CA GLY A 26 3.34 9.20 -9.03
C GLY A 26 4.35 8.75 -7.97
N GLN A 27 4.76 7.47 -7.97
CA GLN A 27 5.75 6.98 -7.01
C GLN A 27 7.12 7.60 -7.26
N THR A 28 7.52 7.71 -8.52
CA THR A 28 8.77 8.36 -8.91
C THR A 28 8.81 9.80 -8.44
N ARG A 29 7.72 10.56 -8.63
CA ARG A 29 7.58 11.94 -8.16
C ARG A 29 7.77 12.05 -6.65
N LEU A 30 7.02 11.26 -5.89
CA LEU A 30 7.04 11.31 -4.41
C LEU A 30 8.39 10.85 -3.83
N LEU A 31 9.05 9.90 -4.48
CA LEU A 31 10.33 9.36 -4.02
C LEU A 31 11.54 10.15 -4.49
N ALA A 32 11.40 11.08 -5.44
CA ALA A 32 12.48 11.92 -5.96
C ALA A 32 12.75 13.21 -5.13
N ASN A 33 12.23 13.31 -3.90
CA ASN A 33 12.27 14.52 -3.05
C ASN A 33 11.44 15.70 -3.58
N LEU A 34 10.40 15.45 -4.38
CA LEU A 34 9.36 16.45 -4.60
C LEU A 34 8.51 16.52 -3.32
N THR A 35 8.21 17.72 -2.84
CA THR A 35 7.49 17.92 -1.56
C THR A 35 6.06 17.43 -1.68
N THR A 36 5.43 17.66 -2.84
CA THR A 36 4.03 17.32 -3.09
C THR A 36 3.84 16.39 -4.30
N GLY A 37 4.82 16.32 -5.20
CA GLY A 37 4.74 15.59 -6.47
C GLY A 37 4.04 16.36 -7.60
N HIS A 38 3.51 17.55 -7.31
CA HIS A 38 2.83 18.45 -8.24
C HIS A 38 3.73 19.57 -8.78
N GLU A 39 4.97 19.67 -8.30
CA GLU A 39 5.95 20.67 -8.73
C GLU A 39 6.37 20.50 -10.21
N VAL A 40 6.22 19.28 -10.73
CA VAL A 40 6.50 18.93 -12.12
C VAL A 40 5.15 18.71 -12.82
N PRO A 41 4.89 19.33 -13.99
CA PRO A 41 3.63 19.12 -14.71
C PRO A 41 3.42 17.66 -15.14
N TYR A 42 2.17 17.30 -15.43
CA TYR A 42 1.84 15.98 -15.99
C TYR A 42 2.63 15.73 -17.28
N GLY A 43 3.16 14.51 -17.45
CA GLY A 43 3.93 14.10 -18.63
C GLY A 43 5.36 14.67 -18.69
N GLN A 44 5.78 15.44 -17.67
CA GLN A 44 7.12 16.02 -17.58
C GLN A 44 8.01 15.32 -16.54
N CYS A 45 7.62 14.13 -16.07
CA CYS A 45 8.48 13.32 -15.22
C CYS A 45 9.68 12.83 -16.03
N THR A 46 10.91 13.11 -15.57
CA THR A 46 12.14 12.87 -16.33
C THR A 46 12.89 11.62 -15.84
N PRO A 47 13.77 11.03 -16.67
CA PRO A 47 14.69 9.99 -16.23
C PRO A 47 15.60 10.39 -15.05
N ASP A 48 15.92 11.69 -14.91
CA ASP A 48 16.70 12.19 -13.78
C ASP A 48 15.93 12.08 -12.46
N LEU A 49 14.61 12.32 -12.48
CA LEU A 49 13.76 12.09 -11.31
C LEU A 49 13.70 10.61 -10.95
N LEU A 50 13.65 9.72 -11.95
CA LEU A 50 13.75 8.28 -11.72
C LEU A 50 15.10 7.90 -11.08
N ALA A 51 16.21 8.42 -11.60
CA ALA A 51 17.53 8.19 -11.02
C ALA A 51 17.61 8.69 -9.57
N GLN A 52 17.05 9.87 -9.28
CA GLN A 52 16.98 10.42 -7.93
C GLN A 52 16.12 9.57 -6.99
N ALA A 53 14.96 9.09 -7.45
CA ALA A 53 14.10 8.19 -6.69
C ALA A 53 14.80 6.87 -6.35
N LYS A 54 15.50 6.25 -7.33
CA LYS A 54 16.31 5.04 -7.10
C LYS A 54 17.41 5.28 -6.07
N GLN A 55 18.13 6.42 -6.17
CA GLN A 55 19.16 6.78 -5.19
C GLN A 55 18.57 6.94 -3.78
N ASN A 56 17.38 7.53 -3.66
CA ASN A 56 16.72 7.69 -2.36
C ASN A 56 16.30 6.34 -1.79
N LEU A 57 15.72 5.45 -2.59
CA LEU A 57 15.38 4.08 -2.16
C LEU A 57 16.62 3.31 -1.68
N GLN A 58 17.72 3.39 -2.40
CA GLN A 58 18.93 2.63 -2.08
C GLN A 58 19.69 3.21 -0.87
N ASN A 59 19.83 4.54 -0.81
CA ASN A 59 20.80 5.18 0.09
C ASN A 59 20.16 5.90 1.29
N ARG A 60 18.87 6.22 1.22
CA ARG A 60 18.18 6.97 2.28
C ARG A 60 17.11 6.17 3.00
N MET A 61 16.53 5.16 2.34
CA MET A 61 15.53 4.30 2.97
C MET A 61 16.20 3.12 3.65
N ARG A 62 15.92 2.96 4.96
CA ARG A 62 16.40 1.82 5.73
C ARG A 62 15.74 0.50 5.32
N VAL A 63 14.49 0.58 4.87
CA VAL A 63 13.66 -0.53 4.41
C VAL A 63 12.92 -0.10 3.15
N VAL A 64 12.95 -0.95 2.14
CA VAL A 64 12.06 -0.87 0.97
C VAL A 64 11.05 -1.99 1.14
N GLY A 65 9.77 -1.72 0.92
CA GLY A 65 8.68 -2.68 1.18
C GLY A 65 7.70 -2.75 0.02
N LEU A 66 7.02 -3.89 -0.10
CA LEU A 66 6.09 -4.20 -1.18
C LEU A 66 4.71 -4.53 -0.62
N THR A 67 3.66 -3.95 -1.19
CA THR A 67 2.29 -4.09 -0.66
C THR A 67 1.75 -5.51 -0.79
N GLU A 68 2.09 -6.20 -1.88
CA GLU A 68 1.75 -7.58 -2.19
C GLU A 68 2.56 -8.59 -1.37
N ARG A 69 3.66 -8.14 -0.74
CA ARG A 69 4.50 -8.92 0.19
C ARG A 69 4.60 -8.21 1.53
N PHE A 70 3.45 -7.79 2.05
CA PHE A 70 3.37 -7.00 3.27
C PHE A 70 3.88 -7.74 4.51
N ASP A 71 3.64 -9.06 4.62
CA ASP A 71 4.13 -9.85 5.74
C ASP A 71 5.67 -9.83 5.79
N GLU A 72 6.31 -10.02 4.64
CA GLU A 72 7.76 -9.92 4.48
C GLU A 72 8.28 -8.52 4.80
N THR A 73 7.56 -7.48 4.34
CA THR A 73 7.88 -6.08 4.67
C THR A 73 7.87 -5.83 6.19
N LEU A 74 6.93 -6.44 6.93
CA LEU A 74 6.90 -6.32 8.39
C LEU A 74 8.12 -6.95 9.07
N PHE A 75 8.67 -8.03 8.51
CA PHE A 75 9.90 -8.63 9.02
C PHE A 75 11.11 -7.74 8.75
N LEU A 76 11.19 -7.10 7.57
CA LEU A 76 12.22 -6.10 7.28
C LEU A 76 12.15 -4.93 8.27
N LEU A 77 10.96 -4.39 8.52
CA LEU A 77 10.75 -3.32 9.51
C LEU A 77 11.12 -3.77 10.93
N ARG A 78 10.75 -4.99 11.32
CA ARG A 78 11.14 -5.59 12.59
C ARG A 78 12.65 -5.67 12.75
N ALA A 79 13.36 -6.18 11.74
CA ALA A 79 14.80 -6.31 11.78
C ALA A 79 15.51 -4.95 11.79
N ALA A 80 15.03 -4.00 10.99
CA ALA A 80 15.61 -2.67 10.87
C ALA A 80 15.44 -1.80 12.13
N PHE A 81 14.28 -1.88 12.79
CA PHE A 81 13.89 -0.97 13.87
C PHE A 81 13.66 -1.66 15.22
N GLY A 82 13.90 -2.98 15.31
CA GLY A 82 13.77 -3.74 16.55
C GLY A 82 12.32 -3.95 17.04
N TRP A 83 11.33 -3.93 16.13
CA TRP A 83 9.92 -4.03 16.52
C TRP A 83 9.55 -5.38 17.11
N GLN A 84 9.07 -5.36 18.37
CA GLN A 84 8.75 -6.58 19.10
C GLN A 84 7.42 -7.22 18.68
N LYS A 85 6.46 -6.42 18.19
CA LYS A 85 5.12 -6.87 17.81
C LYS A 85 4.77 -6.40 16.41
N ILE A 86 4.61 -7.34 15.49
CA ILE A 86 4.27 -7.08 14.08
C ILE A 86 2.93 -7.71 13.65
N ARG A 87 2.11 -8.15 14.61
CA ARG A 87 0.77 -8.68 14.31
C ARG A 87 -0.12 -7.55 13.82
N TYR A 88 -0.93 -7.84 12.82
CA TYR A 88 -1.82 -6.86 12.21
C TYR A 88 -3.12 -7.49 11.71
N SER A 89 -4.17 -6.69 11.67
CA SER A 89 -5.42 -7.03 11.01
C SER A 89 -5.46 -6.37 9.64
N ARG A 90 -5.80 -7.11 8.60
CA ARG A 90 -6.06 -6.50 7.28
C ARG A 90 -7.29 -5.61 7.38
N GLN A 91 -7.16 -4.36 6.96
CA GLN A 91 -8.24 -3.39 6.84
C GLN A 91 -8.22 -2.84 5.42
N ASN A 92 -9.37 -2.40 4.92
CA ASN A 92 -9.54 -1.91 3.54
C ASN A 92 -9.20 -2.94 2.46
N VAL A 93 -9.41 -4.24 2.74
CA VAL A 93 -9.41 -5.26 1.69
C VAL A 93 -10.67 -5.04 0.86
N SER A 94 -10.52 -4.47 -0.33
CA SER A 94 -11.63 -4.28 -1.26
C SER A 94 -12.22 -5.65 -1.61
N ALA A 95 -13.37 -6.00 -1.02
CA ALA A 95 -14.13 -7.20 -1.38
C ALA A 95 -14.55 -7.19 -2.86
N ASP A 96 -14.76 -5.98 -3.41
CA ASP A 96 -15.18 -5.73 -4.78
C ASP A 96 -14.01 -5.42 -5.73
N ARG A 97 -12.78 -5.88 -5.41
CA ARG A 97 -11.68 -5.76 -6.37
C ARG A 97 -12.02 -6.63 -7.58
N LYS A 98 -12.58 -6.00 -8.63
CA LYS A 98 -12.72 -6.63 -9.94
C LYS A 98 -11.34 -7.19 -10.30
N PRO A 99 -11.21 -8.50 -10.55
CA PRO A 99 -9.95 -9.05 -11.06
C PRO A 99 -9.50 -8.22 -12.25
N THR A 100 -8.20 -8.10 -12.48
CA THR A 100 -7.59 -7.39 -13.62
C THR A 100 -8.20 -7.77 -14.99
N ALA A 101 -8.97 -8.85 -15.03
CA ALA A 101 -9.78 -9.37 -16.13
C ALA A 101 -10.92 -8.48 -16.66
N VAL A 102 -11.11 -7.22 -16.23
CA VAL A 102 -12.16 -6.35 -16.80
C VAL A 102 -11.71 -4.89 -16.94
N LEU A 103 -10.47 -4.64 -17.37
CA LEU A 103 -10.10 -3.32 -17.89
C LEU A 103 -10.02 -3.39 -19.43
N PRO A 104 -10.61 -2.42 -20.15
CA PRO A 104 -10.40 -2.30 -21.59
C PRO A 104 -8.90 -2.21 -21.92
N PRO A 105 -8.40 -2.86 -22.99
CA PRO A 105 -7.00 -2.78 -23.39
C PRO A 105 -6.47 -1.34 -23.51
N ALA A 106 -7.26 -0.45 -24.11
CA ALA A 106 -6.93 0.97 -24.25
C ALA A 106 -6.69 1.67 -22.90
N THR A 107 -7.49 1.35 -21.87
CA THR A 107 -7.31 1.89 -20.53
C THR A 107 -6.02 1.38 -19.88
N LEU A 108 -5.70 0.09 -20.07
CA LEU A 108 -4.46 -0.49 -19.54
C LEU A 108 -3.23 0.13 -20.22
N GLU A 109 -3.28 0.29 -21.54
CA GLU A 109 -2.23 0.95 -22.32
C GLU A 109 -2.02 2.40 -21.87
N ALA A 110 -3.10 3.17 -21.65
CA ALA A 110 -3.01 4.55 -21.15
C ALA A 110 -2.35 4.62 -19.76
N ILE A 111 -2.68 3.70 -18.85
CA ILE A 111 -2.06 3.60 -17.51
C ILE A 111 -0.58 3.28 -17.65
N GLN A 112 -0.23 2.25 -18.43
CA GLN A 112 1.15 1.83 -18.64
C GLN A 112 1.99 2.93 -19.28
N ALA A 113 1.44 3.61 -20.30
CA ALA A 113 2.10 4.71 -20.98
C ALA A 113 2.42 5.87 -20.02
N SER A 114 1.53 6.16 -19.07
CA SER A 114 1.70 7.22 -18.08
C SER A 114 2.55 6.81 -16.87
N ASN A 115 2.92 5.53 -16.72
CA ASN A 115 3.61 5.00 -15.54
C ASN A 115 4.85 4.17 -15.89
N GLN A 116 5.54 4.52 -16.97
CA GLN A 116 6.74 3.82 -17.44
C GLN A 116 7.89 3.91 -16.42
N LEU A 117 8.13 5.10 -15.85
CA LEU A 117 9.18 5.31 -14.86
C LEU A 117 8.84 4.63 -13.54
N ASP A 118 7.56 4.67 -13.13
CA ASP A 118 7.09 3.93 -11.95
C ASP A 118 7.27 2.42 -12.11
N SER A 119 7.00 1.88 -13.30
CA SER A 119 7.22 0.46 -13.60
C SER A 119 8.71 0.09 -13.48
N GLU A 120 9.61 0.97 -13.92
CA GLU A 120 11.05 0.77 -13.79
C GLU A 120 11.54 0.93 -12.34
N LEU A 121 11.02 1.93 -11.61
CA LEU A 121 11.31 2.15 -10.21
C LEU A 121 10.85 0.96 -9.36
N TYR A 122 9.67 0.41 -9.65
CA TYR A 122 9.13 -0.76 -8.97
C TYR A 122 10.03 -1.99 -9.17
N ARG A 123 10.45 -2.28 -10.41
CA ARG A 123 11.43 -3.37 -10.65
C ARG A 123 12.73 -3.18 -9.87
N PHE A 124 13.21 -1.94 -9.76
CA PHE A 124 14.37 -1.64 -8.93
C PHE A 124 14.09 -1.80 -7.42
N ALA A 125 12.90 -1.42 -6.96
CA ALA A 125 12.48 -1.66 -5.58
C ALA A 125 12.38 -3.16 -5.27
N GLU A 126 11.92 -3.99 -6.20
CA GLU A 126 11.90 -5.46 -6.07
C GLU A 126 13.32 -6.02 -5.86
N THR A 127 14.33 -5.56 -6.61
CA THR A 127 15.70 -6.05 -6.43
C THR A 127 16.28 -5.66 -5.07
N LEU A 128 16.02 -4.44 -4.59
CA LEU A 128 16.40 -4.00 -3.25
C LEU A 128 15.67 -4.81 -2.17
N PHE A 129 14.38 -5.06 -2.37
CA PHE A 129 13.54 -5.83 -1.46
C PHE A 129 14.06 -7.25 -1.28
N GLU A 130 14.35 -7.96 -2.38
CA GLU A 130 14.89 -9.32 -2.32
C GLU A 130 16.28 -9.35 -1.67
N ALA A 131 17.13 -8.37 -1.97
CA ALA A 131 18.44 -8.25 -1.32
C ALA A 131 18.31 -8.05 0.20
N GLN A 132 17.34 -7.24 0.64
CA GLN A 132 17.06 -7.02 2.06
C GLN A 132 16.50 -8.30 2.72
N LEU A 133 15.65 -9.05 2.03
CA LEU A 133 15.11 -10.33 2.54
C LEU A 133 16.17 -11.40 2.68
N ALA A 134 17.09 -11.50 1.72
CA ALA A 134 18.23 -12.43 1.81
C ALA A 134 19.09 -12.18 3.05
N GLY A 135 19.13 -10.94 3.55
CA GLY A 135 19.83 -10.55 4.78
C GLY A 135 19.13 -10.96 6.09
N LEU A 136 17.89 -11.47 6.07
CA LEU A 136 17.16 -11.88 7.28
C LEU A 136 17.61 -13.25 7.85
N GLY A 137 18.45 -13.99 7.12
CA GLY A 137 19.02 -15.27 7.54
C GLY A 137 18.17 -16.50 7.15
N GLU A 138 18.75 -17.68 7.34
CA GLU A 138 18.19 -18.95 6.84
C GLU A 138 16.88 -19.38 7.54
N GLU A 139 16.65 -18.90 8.77
CA GLU A 139 15.44 -19.22 9.54
C GLU A 139 14.21 -18.42 9.13
N PHE A 140 14.39 -17.38 8.31
CA PHE A 140 13.33 -16.46 7.94
C PHE A 140 12.10 -17.15 7.32
N PRO A 141 12.22 -18.11 6.37
CA PRO A 141 11.06 -18.79 5.82
C PRO A 141 10.21 -19.52 6.86
N GLN A 142 10.84 -20.19 7.84
CA GLN A 142 10.12 -20.87 8.93
C GLN A 142 9.43 -19.85 9.85
N GLN A 143 10.11 -18.75 10.20
CA GLN A 143 9.53 -17.68 11.01
C GLN A 143 8.33 -17.02 10.32
N LEU A 144 8.43 -16.78 9.01
CA LEU A 144 7.35 -16.21 8.20
C LEU A 144 6.15 -17.15 8.11
N ALA A 145 6.36 -18.44 7.91
CA ALA A 145 5.29 -19.44 7.88
C ALA A 145 4.55 -19.51 9.23
N ALA A 146 5.30 -19.55 10.34
CA ALA A 146 4.74 -19.52 11.69
C ALA A 146 3.96 -18.23 11.96
N PHE A 147 4.49 -17.09 11.52
CA PHE A 147 3.82 -15.79 11.62
C PHE A 147 2.50 -15.76 10.85
N ARG A 148 2.48 -16.21 9.59
CA ARG A 148 1.27 -16.25 8.76
C ARG A 148 0.17 -17.09 9.40
N ALA A 149 0.52 -18.27 9.93
CA ALA A 149 -0.42 -19.13 10.66
C ALA A 149 -0.95 -18.45 11.93
N ALA A 150 -0.09 -17.80 12.71
CA ALA A 150 -0.49 -17.10 13.94
C ALA A 150 -1.35 -15.85 13.66
N ASN A 151 -0.99 -15.06 12.65
CA ASN A 151 -1.69 -13.82 12.29
C ASN A 151 -3.06 -14.12 11.68
N GLY A 152 -3.20 -15.20 10.90
CA GLY A 152 -4.50 -15.66 10.40
C GLY A 152 -5.52 -15.94 11.50
N ARG A 153 -5.07 -16.49 12.65
CA ARG A 153 -5.92 -16.74 13.82
C ARG A 153 -6.31 -15.46 14.58
N PHE A 154 -5.55 -14.38 14.40
CA PHE A 154 -5.77 -13.09 15.05
C PHE A 154 -6.77 -12.19 14.30
N GLN A 155 -6.88 -12.34 12.97
CA GLN A 155 -7.72 -11.46 12.13
C GLN A 155 -9.22 -11.42 12.52
N PRO A 156 -9.91 -12.54 12.80
CA PRO A 156 -11.34 -12.50 13.11
C PRO A 156 -11.66 -11.73 14.40
N LEU A 157 -10.79 -11.84 15.41
CA LEU A 157 -10.96 -11.19 16.71
C LEU A 157 -10.88 -9.66 16.60
N THR A 158 -9.96 -9.16 15.78
CA THR A 158 -9.79 -7.72 15.54
C THR A 158 -10.90 -7.13 14.68
N HIS A 159 -11.46 -7.87 13.72
CA HIS A 159 -12.61 -7.40 12.95
C HIS A 159 -13.83 -7.18 13.86
N PHE A 160 -14.09 -8.12 14.77
CA PHE A 160 -15.14 -8.00 15.77
C PHE A 160 -14.93 -6.79 16.69
N LEU A 161 -13.71 -6.58 17.21
CA LEU A 161 -13.40 -5.42 18.05
C LEU A 161 -13.44 -4.08 17.29
N TRP A 162 -13.12 -4.08 15.99
CA TRP A 162 -13.24 -2.91 15.12
C TRP A 162 -14.70 -2.55 14.80
N GLU A 163 -15.55 -3.55 14.51
CA GLU A 163 -17.01 -3.39 14.43
C GLU A 163 -17.57 -2.79 15.72
N LEU A 164 -17.09 -3.23 16.88
CA LEU A 164 -17.48 -2.68 18.18
C LEU A 164 -17.03 -1.22 18.39
N ARG A 165 -16.00 -0.74 17.70
CA ARG A 165 -15.57 0.68 17.75
C ARG A 165 -16.61 1.62 17.11
N LYS A 166 -17.48 1.10 16.25
CA LYS A 166 -18.63 1.84 15.67
C LYS A 166 -19.75 2.07 16.70
N TYR A 167 -19.73 1.35 17.82
CA TYR A 167 -20.71 1.51 18.89
C TYR A 167 -20.09 2.30 20.06
N PRO A 168 -20.73 3.39 20.54
CA PRO A 168 -20.28 4.05 21.74
C PRO A 168 -20.27 3.05 22.90
N VAL A 169 -19.16 2.98 23.66
CA VAL A 169 -19.01 2.12 24.85
C VAL A 169 -20.20 2.27 25.82
N ARG A 170 -20.78 3.47 25.88
CA ARG A 170 -22.00 3.79 26.64
C ARG A 170 -23.23 2.99 26.20
N THR A 171 -23.38 2.70 24.92
CA THR A 171 -24.51 1.93 24.36
C THR A 171 -24.39 0.44 24.70
N TYR A 172 -23.17 -0.10 24.60
CA TYR A 172 -22.90 -1.51 24.95
C TYR A 172 -23.07 -1.77 26.45
N LEU A 173 -22.51 -0.91 27.31
CA LEU A 173 -22.66 -1.02 28.76
C LEU A 173 -24.12 -0.84 29.22
N ARG A 174 -24.89 0.07 28.59
CA ARG A 174 -26.31 0.27 28.90
C ARG A 174 -27.16 -0.98 28.62
N ASN A 175 -26.83 -1.76 27.59
CA ASN A 175 -27.52 -3.00 27.27
C ASN A 175 -27.07 -4.16 28.17
N LEU A 176 -25.79 -4.23 28.52
CA LEU A 176 -25.24 -5.26 29.42
C LEU A 176 -25.81 -5.14 30.85
N PHE A 177 -26.10 -3.92 31.33
CA PHE A 177 -26.70 -3.68 32.65
C PHE A 177 -28.25 -3.62 32.65
N ARG A 178 -28.90 -3.69 31.48
CA ARG A 178 -30.37 -3.82 31.38
C ARG A 178 -30.87 -5.27 31.45
N GLY A 179 -30.01 -6.26 31.22
CA GLY A 179 -30.36 -7.69 31.27
C GLY A 179 -30.32 -8.36 32.66
N LYS A 180 -30.09 -7.60 33.74
CA LYS A 180 -30.03 -8.14 35.13
C LYS A 180 -31.14 -7.58 36.06
N ARG A 181 -32.26 -7.12 35.50
CA ARG A 181 -33.49 -6.85 36.26
C ARG A 181 -34.70 -7.41 35.53
N SER A 182 -34.91 -8.71 35.68
CA SER A 182 -36.23 -9.34 35.76
C SER A 182 -36.08 -10.61 36.57
#